data_AF-A0A1S2VHR3-F1
#
_entry.id   AF-A0A1S2VHR3-F1
#
_cell.length_a   1.000
_cell.length_b   1.000
_cell.length_c   1.000
_cell.angle_alpha   90.00
_cell.angle_beta   90.00
_cell.angle_gamma   90.00
#
_symmetry.space_group_name_H-M   'P 1'
#
loop_
_entity.id
_entity.type
_entity.pdbx_description
1 polymer ?
#
loop_
_entity_poly.entity_id
_entity_poly.type
_entity_poly.pdbx_seq_one_letter_code
_entity_poly.pdbx_strand_id
1 'polypeptide(L)'
;MITPEQANEIRNFLIKELNNNGFGDIVTEVNTRLEEEYEEENFERQPRYLLDFYLTQSIEVLENLSNKNFQELINRLNEFTKGEKKIETINVELLNSGEQVYYDLSELPNYDKIISTFREILQEIREEN
;
A
#
# COMPACT_ATOMS: atom_id res chain seq x y z
N MET A 1 -9.12 -26.10 2.58
CA MET A 1 -9.58 -25.63 1.24
C MET A 1 -10.69 -24.61 1.44
N ILE A 2 -10.42 -23.34 1.13
CA ILE A 2 -11.36 -22.22 1.24
C ILE A 2 -12.44 -22.31 0.15
N THR A 3 -13.70 -22.09 0.51
CA THR A 3 -14.81 -22.00 -0.43
C THR A 3 -14.89 -20.62 -1.11
N PRO A 4 -15.55 -20.50 -2.28
CA PRO A 4 -15.79 -19.20 -2.92
C PRO A 4 -16.51 -18.20 -2.00
N GLU A 5 -17.48 -18.66 -1.21
CA GLU A 5 -18.22 -17.83 -0.27
C GLU A 5 -17.29 -17.30 0.84
N GLN A 6 -16.47 -18.17 1.44
CA GLN A 6 -15.50 -17.77 2.47
C GLN A 6 -14.46 -16.79 1.94
N ALA A 7 -13.96 -16.99 0.72
CA ALA A 7 -13.01 -16.06 0.11
C ALA A 7 -13.62 -14.67 -0.09
N ASN A 8 -14.87 -14.60 -0.56
CA ASN A 8 -15.57 -13.33 -0.71
C ASN A 8 -15.88 -12.68 0.64
N GLU A 9 -16.26 -13.45 1.67
CA GLU A 9 -16.47 -12.92 3.03
C GLU A 9 -15.19 -12.31 3.60
N ILE A 10 -14.06 -13.02 3.50
CA ILE A 10 -12.76 -12.52 3.95
C ILE A 10 -12.36 -11.24 3.18
N ARG A 11 -12.48 -11.26 1.84
CA ARG A 11 -12.21 -10.07 1.02
C ARG A 11 -13.08 -8.88 1.43
N ASN A 12 -14.39 -9.09 1.60
CA ASN A 12 -15.31 -8.03 2.01
C ASN A 12 -14.99 -7.50 3.41
N PHE A 13 -14.58 -8.37 4.33
CA PHE A 13 -14.12 -7.98 5.64
C PHE A 13 -12.87 -7.08 5.55
N LEU A 14 -11.86 -7.48 4.77
CA LEU A 14 -10.65 -6.68 4.54
C LEU A 14 -10.96 -5.32 3.92
N ILE A 15 -11.82 -5.29 2.90
CA ILE A 15 -12.31 -4.05 2.27
C ILE A 15 -12.95 -3.13 3.32
N LYS A 16 -13.81 -3.68 4.17
CA LYS A 16 -14.49 -2.90 5.21
C LYS A 16 -13.51 -2.34 6.22
N GLU A 17 -12.57 -3.14 6.70
CA GLU A 17 -11.56 -2.69 7.66
C GLU A 17 -10.64 -1.62 7.07
N LEU A 18 -10.19 -1.78 5.81
CA LEU A 18 -9.40 -0.77 5.12
C LEU A 18 -10.16 0.55 4.97
N ASN A 19 -11.41 0.51 4.50
CA ASN A 19 -12.25 1.71 4.37
C ASN A 19 -12.48 2.41 5.72
N ASN A 20 -12.78 1.66 6.78
CA ASN A 20 -13.00 2.21 8.12
C ASN A 20 -11.77 2.91 8.70
N ASN A 21 -10.57 2.53 8.24
CA ASN A 21 -9.30 3.10 8.69
C ASN A 21 -8.70 4.11 7.69
N GLY A 22 -9.49 4.58 6.70
CA GLY A 22 -9.08 5.64 5.78
C GLY A 22 -8.28 5.18 4.56
N PHE A 23 -8.21 3.87 4.31
CA PHE A 23 -7.50 3.28 3.16
C PHE A 23 -8.41 3.07 1.93
N GLY A 24 -9.41 3.93 1.75
CA GLY A 24 -10.39 3.80 0.66
C GLY A 24 -9.77 3.89 -0.74
N ASP A 25 -8.73 4.70 -0.90
CA ASP A 25 -8.01 4.82 -2.17
C ASP A 25 -7.27 3.51 -2.52
N ILE A 26 -6.73 2.82 -1.51
CA ILE A 26 -6.08 1.51 -1.70
C ILE A 26 -7.12 0.47 -2.12
N VAL A 27 -8.28 0.44 -1.45
CA VAL A 27 -9.39 -0.45 -1.81
C VAL A 27 -9.82 -0.22 -3.26
N THR A 28 -9.94 1.05 -3.66
CA THR A 28 -10.34 1.44 -5.01
C THR A 28 -9.33 0.94 -6.04
N GLU A 29 -8.05 1.25 -5.85
CA GLU A 29 -6.96 0.84 -6.74
C GLU A 29 -6.89 -0.69 -6.89
N VAL A 30 -6.92 -1.45 -5.80
CA VAL A 30 -6.84 -2.92 -5.85
C VAL A 30 -8.05 -3.52 -6.57
N ASN A 31 -9.24 -2.95 -6.38
CA ASN A 31 -10.45 -3.42 -7.06
C ASN A 31 -10.42 -3.09 -8.56
N THR A 32 -9.91 -1.93 -8.95
CA THR A 32 -9.72 -1.58 -10.36
C THR A 32 -8.78 -2.57 -11.04
N ARG A 33 -7.63 -2.89 -10.43
CA ARG A 33 -6.71 -3.92 -10.96
C ARG A 33 -7.37 -5.29 -11.07
N LEU A 34 -8.21 -5.65 -10.09
CA LEU A 34 -8.95 -6.91 -10.14
C LEU A 34 -9.96 -6.95 -11.30
N GLU A 35 -10.65 -5.85 -11.55
CA GLU A 35 -11.59 -5.70 -12.67
C GLU A 35 -10.85 -5.81 -14.02
N GLU A 36 -9.70 -5.15 -14.17
CA GLU A 36 -8.85 -5.23 -15.35
C GLU A 36 -8.41 -6.68 -15.62
N GLU A 37 -7.95 -7.42 -14.60
CA GLU A 37 -7.57 -8.83 -14.72
C GLU A 37 -8.74 -9.76 -15.08
N TYR A 38 -9.95 -9.44 -14.61
CA TYR A 38 -11.16 -10.18 -15.01
C TYR A 38 -11.52 -9.94 -16.48
N GLU A 39 -11.35 -8.72 -16.98
CA GLU A 39 -11.61 -8.36 -18.37
C GLU A 39 -10.62 -8.99 -19.34
N GLU A 40 -9.37 -9.21 -18.91
CA GLU A 40 -8.31 -9.81 -19.73
C GLU A 40 -8.39 -11.35 -19.88
N GLU A 41 -9.42 -12.01 -19.33
CA GLU A 41 -9.59 -13.48 -19.31
C GLU A 41 -8.43 -14.28 -18.67
N ASN A 42 -7.43 -13.62 -18.09
CA ASN A 42 -6.28 -14.24 -17.42
C ASN A 42 -6.62 -14.78 -16.01
N PHE A 43 -7.82 -14.51 -15.50
CA PHE A 43 -8.19 -14.81 -14.12
C PHE A 43 -8.74 -16.24 -13.95
N GLU A 44 -7.97 -17.11 -13.29
CA GLU A 44 -8.50 -18.35 -12.74
C GLU A 44 -9.46 -18.04 -11.57
N ARG A 45 -10.75 -18.40 -11.71
CA ARG A 45 -11.80 -18.19 -10.68
C ARG A 45 -11.67 -19.11 -9.48
N GLN A 46 -10.46 -19.31 -8.97
CA GLN A 46 -10.23 -20.06 -7.74
C GLN A 46 -10.38 -19.13 -6.53
N PRO A 47 -11.13 -19.53 -5.49
CA PRO A 47 -11.33 -18.73 -4.28
C PRO A 47 -10.03 -18.28 -3.61
N ARG A 48 -9.03 -19.17 -3.63
CA ARG A 48 -7.70 -18.89 -3.10
C ARG A 48 -6.97 -17.82 -3.90
N TYR A 49 -7.06 -17.88 -5.23
CA TYR A 49 -6.42 -16.89 -6.11
C TYR A 49 -6.99 -15.49 -5.89
N LEU A 50 -8.30 -15.35 -5.64
CA LEU A 50 -8.91 -14.07 -5.30
C LEU A 50 -8.28 -13.41 -4.06
N LEU A 51 -8.08 -14.18 -2.99
CA LEU A 51 -7.44 -13.67 -1.77
C LEU A 51 -5.96 -13.40 -1.98
N ASP A 52 -5.27 -14.29 -2.69
CA ASP A 52 -3.85 -14.15 -3.02
C ASP A 52 -3.60 -12.86 -3.82
N PHE A 53 -4.40 -12.64 -4.85
CA PHE A 53 -4.39 -11.44 -5.67
C PHE A 53 -4.66 -10.20 -4.82
N TYR A 54 -5.76 -10.18 -4.07
CA TYR A 54 -6.17 -9.02 -3.30
C TYR A 54 -5.10 -8.60 -2.27
N LEU A 55 -4.53 -9.56 -1.54
CA LEU A 55 -3.47 -9.29 -0.57
C LEU A 55 -2.17 -8.86 -1.24
N THR A 56 -1.77 -9.52 -2.33
CA THR A 56 -0.55 -9.17 -3.07
C THR A 56 -0.62 -7.74 -3.62
N GLN A 57 -1.73 -7.38 -4.27
CA GLN A 57 -1.93 -6.04 -4.80
C GLN A 57 -2.04 -4.99 -3.70
N SER A 58 -2.72 -5.32 -2.58
CA SER A 58 -2.78 -4.41 -1.43
C SER A 58 -1.40 -4.14 -0.85
N ILE A 59 -0.55 -5.17 -0.72
CA ILE A 59 0.84 -5.03 -0.28
C ILE A 59 1.61 -4.10 -1.22
N GLU A 60 1.52 -4.32 -2.53
CA GLU A 60 2.23 -3.52 -3.52
C GLU A 60 1.84 -2.03 -3.45
N VAL A 61 0.54 -1.74 -3.39
CA VAL A 61 0.04 -0.36 -3.27
C VAL A 61 0.52 0.27 -1.95
N LEU A 62 0.42 -0.45 -0.82
CA LEU A 62 0.91 0.03 0.47
C LEU A 62 2.42 0.28 0.46
N GLU A 63 3.20 -0.58 -0.20
CA GLU A 63 4.66 -0.39 -0.33
C GLU A 63 5.01 0.86 -1.14
N ASN A 64 4.24 1.14 -2.20
CA ASN A 64 4.43 2.33 -3.04
C ASN A 64 4.05 3.63 -2.32
N LEU A 65 3.05 3.58 -1.44
CA LEU A 65 2.60 4.75 -0.67
C LEU A 65 3.37 4.95 0.65
N SER A 66 4.11 3.93 1.12
CA SER A 66 4.80 3.97 2.39
C SER A 66 6.07 4.84 2.34
N ASN A 67 6.20 5.76 3.29
CA ASN A 67 7.37 6.62 3.44
C ASN A 67 8.58 5.93 4.12
N LYS A 68 8.75 4.61 3.92
CA LYS A 68 9.73 3.78 4.65
C LYS A 68 11.19 4.14 4.38
N ASN A 69 11.48 4.75 3.22
CA ASN A 69 12.85 5.03 2.76
C ASN A 69 13.24 6.52 2.81
N PHE A 70 12.49 7.36 3.51
CA PHE A 70 12.75 8.81 3.54
C PHE A 70 14.19 9.15 3.95
N GLN A 71 14.70 8.52 5.02
CA GLN A 71 16.05 8.77 5.50
C GLN A 71 17.13 8.29 4.51
N GLU A 72 16.90 7.18 3.81
CA GLU A 72 17.79 6.72 2.75
C GLU A 72 17.83 7.73 1.59
N LEU A 73 16.67 8.26 1.19
CA LEU A 73 16.58 9.31 0.17
C LEU A 73 17.39 10.56 0.56
N ILE A 74 17.21 11.05 1.80
CA ILE A 74 17.99 12.19 2.32
C ILE A 74 19.48 11.90 2.31
N ASN A 75 19.90 10.71 2.75
CA ASN A 75 21.31 10.30 2.76
C ASN A 75 21.89 10.30 1.35
N ARG A 76 21.19 9.71 0.38
CA ARG A 76 21.60 9.69 -1.03
C ARG A 76 21.70 11.09 -1.61
N LEU A 77 20.74 11.98 -1.37
CA LEU A 77 20.82 13.37 -1.81
C LEU A 77 22.06 14.07 -1.23
N ASN A 78 22.35 13.81 0.05
CA ASN A 78 23.49 14.36 0.76
C ASN A 78 24.86 13.84 0.29
N GLU A 79 24.92 12.71 -0.42
CA GLU A 79 26.15 12.22 -1.07
C GLU A 79 26.56 13.11 -2.25
N PHE A 80 25.58 13.72 -2.93
CA PHE A 80 25.81 14.55 -4.12
C PHE A 80 25.93 16.05 -3.81
N THR A 81 25.50 16.50 -2.61
CA THR A 81 25.68 17.89 -2.18
C THR A 81 27.12 18.14 -1.73
N LYS A 82 27.84 19.03 -2.43
CA LYS A 82 29.23 19.42 -2.12
C LYS A 82 29.36 20.50 -1.02
N GLY A 83 28.34 20.70 -0.19
CA GLY A 83 28.30 21.74 0.85
C GLY A 83 28.55 21.22 2.26
N GLU A 84 28.96 22.12 3.16
CA GLU A 84 29.06 21.84 4.61
C GLU A 84 27.69 21.63 5.26
N LYS A 85 26.62 22.16 4.64
CA LYS A 85 25.24 22.02 5.11
C LYS A 85 24.62 20.77 4.50
N LYS A 86 24.14 19.87 5.36
CA LYS A 86 23.39 18.68 5.00
C LYS A 86 21.90 18.99 4.95
N ILE A 87 21.20 18.34 4.04
CA ILE A 87 19.74 18.32 3.97
C ILE A 87 19.26 17.43 5.13
N GLU A 88 18.35 17.94 5.97
CA GLU A 88 17.75 17.20 7.07
C GLU A 88 16.30 16.78 6.75
N THR A 89 15.58 17.60 5.99
CA THR A 89 14.17 17.38 5.63
C THR A 89 13.84 17.98 4.26
N ILE A 90 12.70 17.58 3.70
CA ILE A 90 12.11 18.13 2.48
C ILE A 90 10.69 18.58 2.81
N ASN A 91 10.43 19.87 2.61
CA ASN A 91 9.12 20.48 2.82
C ASN A 91 8.46 20.81 1.49
N VAL A 92 7.15 20.59 1.39
CA VAL A 92 6.33 20.97 0.24
C VAL A 92 5.39 22.10 0.64
N GLU A 93 5.32 23.14 -0.20
CA GLU A 93 4.41 24.27 0.00
C GLU A 93 2.99 23.90 -0.48
N LEU A 94 2.00 24.07 0.39
CA LEU A 94 0.58 23.84 0.10
C LEU A 94 -0.08 25.15 -0.33
N LEU A 95 -0.46 25.23 -1.61
CA LEU A 95 -0.94 26.46 -2.24
C LEU A 95 -2.40 26.85 -1.88
N ASN A 96 -3.11 26.05 -1.09
CA ASN A 96 -4.57 26.16 -0.94
C ASN A 96 -5.05 27.01 0.25
N SER A 97 -4.14 27.52 1.09
CA SER A 97 -4.52 28.03 2.42
C SER A 97 -4.57 29.56 2.56
N GLY A 98 -4.24 30.34 1.53
CA GLY A 98 -4.09 31.82 1.67
C GLY A 98 -2.91 32.25 2.57
N GLU A 99 -2.35 31.31 3.32
CA GLU A 99 -1.09 31.35 4.06
C GLU A 99 -0.12 30.31 3.47
N GLN A 100 1.18 30.60 3.51
CA GLN A 100 2.21 29.62 3.13
C GLN A 100 2.30 28.54 4.21
N VAL A 101 1.67 27.39 3.94
CA VAL A 101 1.76 26.20 4.78
C VAL A 101 2.78 25.26 4.17
N TYR A 102 3.78 24.88 4.95
CA TYR A 102 4.77 23.86 4.57
C TYR A 102 4.42 22.54 5.24
N TYR A 103 4.45 21.46 4.46
CA TYR A 103 4.28 20.10 4.96
C TYR A 103 5.61 19.34 4.87
N ASP A 104 6.05 18.78 5.99
CA ASP A 104 7.27 17.99 6.09
C ASP A 104 7.01 16.56 5.58
N LEU A 105 7.70 16.17 4.52
CA LEU A 105 7.52 14.85 3.90
C LEU A 105 7.97 13.70 4.79
N SER A 106 8.76 13.93 5.85
CA SER A 106 9.10 12.90 6.84
C SER A 106 7.89 12.48 7.68
N GLU A 107 6.86 13.32 7.76
CA GLU A 107 5.61 13.03 8.47
C GLU A 107 4.66 12.14 7.67
N LEU A 108 5.00 11.81 6.42
CA LEU A 108 4.22 10.86 5.64
C LEU A 108 4.25 9.47 6.30
N PRO A 109 3.14 8.73 6.24
CA PRO A 109 2.97 7.48 6.97
C PRO A 109 3.90 6.36 6.45
N ASN A 110 4.33 5.50 7.38
CA ASN A 110 4.95 4.22 7.08
C ASN A 110 3.97 3.07 7.37
N TYR A 111 3.68 2.27 6.35
CA TYR A 111 2.72 1.17 6.40
C TYR A 111 3.34 -0.21 6.66
N ASP A 112 4.61 -0.30 7.06
CA ASP A 112 5.33 -1.57 7.25
C ASP A 112 4.58 -2.55 8.16
N LYS A 113 3.89 -2.06 9.20
CA LYS A 113 3.13 -2.91 10.11
C LYS A 113 1.98 -3.65 9.42
N ILE A 114 1.15 -2.94 8.66
CA ILE A 114 0.02 -3.56 7.95
C ILE A 114 0.52 -4.43 6.78
N ILE A 115 1.60 -4.02 6.12
CA ILE A 115 2.28 -4.82 5.08
C ILE A 115 2.76 -6.16 5.67
N SER A 116 3.41 -6.16 6.83
CA SER A 116 3.85 -7.39 7.49
C SER A 116 2.68 -8.30 7.83
N THR A 117 1.60 -7.76 8.42
CA THR A 117 0.39 -8.55 8.70
C THR A 117 -0.21 -9.15 7.42
N PHE A 118 -0.29 -8.40 6.32
CA PHE A 118 -0.81 -8.93 5.06
C PHE A 118 0.09 -10.03 4.48
N ARG A 119 1.42 -9.91 4.64
CA ARG A 119 2.36 -10.95 4.23
C ARG A 119 2.21 -12.23 5.04
N GLU A 120 2.01 -12.11 6.36
CA GLU A 120 1.74 -13.26 7.23
C GLU A 120 0.46 -13.99 6.79
N ILE A 121 -0.64 -13.27 6.61
CA ILE A 121 -1.91 -13.84 6.13
C ILE A 121 -1.75 -14.49 4.74
N LEU A 122 -1.06 -13.82 3.83
CA LEU A 122 -0.80 -14.34 2.48
C LEU A 122 0.01 -15.64 2.53
N GLN A 123 0.99 -15.72 3.42
CA GLN A 123 1.79 -16.93 3.62
C GLN A 123 0.92 -18.09 4.13
N GLU A 124 0.06 -17.85 5.12
CA GLU A 124 -0.88 -18.85 5.64
C GLU A 124 -1.80 -19.39 4.53
N ILE A 125 -2.38 -18.50 3.72
CA ILE A 125 -3.23 -18.88 2.57
C ILE A 125 -2.44 -19.70 1.53
N ARG A 126 -1.14 -19.44 1.37
CA ARG A 126 -0.29 -20.16 0.42
C ARG A 126 0.16 -21.53 0.93
N GLU A 127 0.33 -21.69 2.23
CA GLU A 127 0.79 -22.94 2.86
C GLU A 127 -0.33 -23.96 3.11
N GLU A 128 -1.58 -23.51 3.22
CA GLU A 128 -2.75 -24.39 3.18
C GLU A 128 -2.94 -25.00 1.78
N ASN A 129 -2.28 -26.15 1.55
CA ASN A 129 -2.37 -26.98 0.33
C ASN A 129 -3.81 -27.29 -0.09
#